data_AF-A0A1G9P2N9-F1
#
_entry.id   AF-A0A1G9P2N9-F1
#
_cell.length_a   1.000
_cell.length_b   1.000
_cell.length_c   1.000
_cell.angle_alpha   90.00
_cell.angle_beta   90.00
_cell.angle_gamma   90.00
#
_symmetry.space_group_name_H-M   'P 1'
#
loop_
_entity.id
_entity.type
_entity.pdbx_description
1 polymer ?
#
loop_
_entity_poly.entity_id
_entity_poly.type
_entity_poly.pdbx_seq_one_letter_code
_entity_poly.pdbx_strand_id
1 'polypeptide(L)'
;MDLGILQIGLWLIAGGVSFYFSLNNARVWTSICLGFFLILIGEIIPSAVPFLPGLDIPEIQALGAIVSTIAIMVMTHGFMEYYVFSRTLELEGNKAHVFLGTGLVIAGSLIFVLVNPTPSARTLEIIGVIEKANWVFLSIINIDMIRKIYFNVKDTPISRGFLAFVAIFVFIFLWKGSQLYIEVYDLRTLAVDYPFRYNLSAVVANLGNLLASVTVGGTFLYLARLLR
;
A
#
# COMPACT_ATOMS: atom_id res chain seq x y z
N MET A 1 -5.14 -10.56 -22.71
CA MET A 1 -4.02 -9.93 -21.99
C MET A 1 -4.29 -10.15 -20.52
N ASP A 2 -3.45 -10.92 -19.82
CA ASP A 2 -3.68 -11.19 -18.39
C ASP A 2 -3.70 -9.88 -17.62
N LEU A 3 -4.85 -9.56 -17.00
CA LEU A 3 -5.03 -8.38 -16.16
C LEU A 3 -3.93 -8.26 -15.09
N GLY A 4 -3.41 -9.40 -14.61
CA GLY A 4 -2.29 -9.43 -13.67
C GLY A 4 -0.99 -8.84 -14.24
N ILE A 5 -0.62 -9.14 -15.48
CA ILE A 5 0.61 -8.61 -16.09
C ILE A 5 0.48 -7.09 -16.28
N LEU A 6 -0.69 -6.63 -16.72
CA LEU A 6 -0.96 -5.19 -16.84
C LEU A 6 -0.88 -4.50 -15.47
N GLN A 7 -1.48 -5.07 -14.44
CA GLN A 7 -1.43 -4.54 -13.07
C GLN A 7 -0.01 -4.46 -12.53
N ILE A 8 0.81 -5.50 -12.73
CA ILE A 8 2.23 -5.49 -12.33
C ILE A 8 2.97 -4.35 -13.05
N GLY A 9 2.78 -4.20 -14.37
CA GLY A 9 3.38 -3.11 -15.14
C GLY A 9 2.98 -1.72 -14.64
N LEU A 10 1.69 -1.52 -14.33
CA LEU A 10 1.18 -0.26 -13.79
C LEU A 10 1.77 0.04 -12.41
N TRP A 11 1.86 -0.97 -11.54
CA TRP A 11 2.47 -0.81 -10.21
C TRP A 11 3.98 -0.59 -10.25
N LEU A 12 4.70 -1.18 -11.21
CA LEU A 12 6.12 -0.88 -11.43
C LEU A 12 6.32 0.60 -11.77
N ILE A 13 5.48 1.15 -12.65
CA ILE A 13 5.50 2.57 -12.98
C ILE A 13 5.12 3.41 -11.75
N ALA A 14 4.02 3.08 -11.08
CA ALA A 14 3.54 3.81 -9.91
C ALA A 14 4.57 3.82 -8.77
N GLY A 15 5.12 2.64 -8.44
CA GLY A 15 6.18 2.47 -7.45
C GLY A 15 7.45 3.23 -7.83
N GLY A 16 7.92 3.11 -9.08
CA GLY A 16 9.09 3.83 -9.57
C GLY A 16 8.94 5.35 -9.52
N VAL A 17 7.80 5.88 -9.97
CA VAL A 17 7.52 7.32 -9.92
C VAL A 17 7.40 7.81 -8.47
N SER A 18 6.72 7.07 -7.59
CA SER A 18 6.61 7.43 -6.17
C SER A 18 7.99 7.46 -5.50
N PHE A 19 8.84 6.46 -5.75
CA PHE A 19 10.19 6.41 -5.20
C PHE A 19 11.07 7.54 -5.72
N TYR A 20 11.05 7.80 -7.03
CA TYR A 20 11.77 8.93 -7.62
C TYR A 20 11.31 10.28 -7.05
N PHE A 21 10.00 10.44 -6.83
CA PHE A 21 9.43 11.63 -6.21
C PHE A 21 9.93 11.80 -4.76
N SER A 22 10.10 10.71 -4.01
CA SER A 22 10.59 10.73 -2.62
C SER A 22 12.01 11.32 -2.47
N LEU A 23 12.87 11.14 -3.47
CA LEU A 23 14.26 11.60 -3.45
C LEU A 23 14.35 13.12 -3.64
N ASN A 24 13.55 13.65 -4.58
CA ASN A 24 13.67 15.03 -5.04
C ASN A 24 12.77 16.03 -4.29
N ASN A 25 11.80 15.57 -3.49
CA ASN A 25 10.82 16.44 -2.83
C ASN A 25 11.05 16.62 -1.33
N ALA A 26 10.38 17.60 -0.74
CA ALA A 26 10.45 17.90 0.68
C ALA A 26 10.17 16.67 1.56
N ARG A 27 10.77 16.67 2.76
CA ARG A 27 10.74 15.55 3.71
C ARG A 27 9.34 15.03 4.03
N VAL A 28 8.35 15.92 4.07
CA VAL A 28 6.95 15.58 4.37
C VAL A 28 6.36 14.54 3.40
N TRP A 29 6.88 14.46 2.18
CA TRP A 29 6.43 13.51 1.17
C TRP A 29 7.14 12.17 1.24
N THR A 30 8.32 12.10 1.85
CA THR A 30 9.18 10.92 1.81
C THR A 30 8.48 9.68 2.37
N SER A 31 7.80 9.79 3.51
CA SER A 31 7.05 8.67 4.12
C SER A 31 5.90 8.19 3.23
N ILE A 32 5.11 9.12 2.69
CA ILE A 32 3.98 8.78 1.80
C ILE A 32 4.50 8.01 0.58
N CYS A 33 5.54 8.55 -0.06
CA CYS A 33 6.11 7.97 -1.28
C CYS A 33 6.78 6.63 -1.03
N LEU A 34 7.55 6.52 0.05
CA LEU A 34 8.20 5.28 0.44
C LEU A 34 7.18 4.19 0.72
N GLY A 35 6.07 4.52 1.39
CA GLY A 35 4.98 3.58 1.61
C GLY A 35 4.33 3.10 0.31
N PHE A 36 4.04 3.98 -0.65
CA PHE A 36 3.54 3.54 -1.97
C PHE A 36 4.56 2.68 -2.75
N PHE A 37 5.85 2.99 -2.64
CA PHE A 37 6.91 2.15 -3.20
C PHE A 37 6.96 0.77 -2.52
N LEU A 38 6.77 0.70 -1.20
CA LEU A 38 6.74 -0.56 -0.47
C LEU A 38 5.55 -1.45 -0.85
N ILE A 39 4.46 -0.92 -1.41
CA ILE A 39 3.40 -1.76 -2.00
C ILE A 39 3.96 -2.60 -3.14
N LEU A 40 4.82 -2.02 -3.99
CA LEU A 40 5.46 -2.76 -5.07
C LEU A 40 6.26 -3.95 -4.52
N ILE A 41 6.99 -3.75 -3.41
CA ILE A 41 7.84 -4.77 -2.79
C ILE A 41 7.05 -5.79 -1.98
N GLY A 42 6.12 -5.35 -1.15
CA GLY A 42 5.39 -6.21 -0.20
C GLY A 42 4.18 -6.92 -0.79
N GLU A 43 3.59 -6.37 -1.85
CA GLU A 43 2.35 -6.90 -2.43
C GLU A 43 2.52 -7.39 -3.86
N ILE A 44 3.05 -6.52 -4.73
CA ILE A 44 2.97 -6.75 -6.17
C ILE A 44 4.02 -7.76 -6.63
N ILE A 45 5.27 -7.62 -6.17
CA ILE A 45 6.34 -8.57 -6.48
C ILE A 45 5.98 -9.97 -5.93
N PRO A 46 5.60 -10.14 -4.65
CA PRO A 46 5.18 -11.44 -4.13
C PRO A 46 3.98 -12.04 -4.88
N SER A 47 3.04 -11.22 -5.35
CA SER A 47 1.91 -11.71 -6.16
C SER A 47 2.31 -12.19 -7.56
N ALA A 48 3.54 -11.93 -8.00
CA ALA A 48 4.08 -12.39 -9.28
C ALA A 48 4.76 -13.78 -9.20
N VAL A 49 4.43 -14.61 -8.19
CA VAL A 49 4.92 -16.01 -8.03
C VAL A 49 5.01 -16.81 -9.34
N PRO A 50 4.03 -16.74 -10.28
CA PRO A 50 4.12 -17.51 -11.52
C PRO A 50 5.27 -17.10 -12.45
N PHE A 51 5.86 -15.92 -12.23
CA PHE A 51 6.83 -15.29 -13.13
C PHE A 51 8.23 -15.15 -12.51
N LEU A 52 8.37 -15.34 -11.19
CA LEU A 52 9.64 -15.18 -10.48
C LEU A 52 9.91 -16.39 -9.56
N PRO A 53 10.90 -17.25 -9.88
CA PRO A 53 11.22 -18.42 -9.07
C PRO A 53 11.75 -18.00 -7.68
N GLY A 54 11.29 -18.69 -6.63
CA GLY A 54 11.68 -18.45 -5.24
C GLY A 54 10.70 -17.62 -4.42
N LEU A 55 9.63 -17.06 -5.01
CA LEU A 55 8.58 -16.35 -4.25
C LEU A 55 7.58 -17.29 -3.56
N ASP A 56 7.63 -18.58 -3.86
CA ASP A 56 6.85 -19.65 -3.26
C ASP A 56 7.37 -20.08 -1.88
N ILE A 57 8.56 -19.58 -1.47
CA ILE A 57 9.13 -19.84 -0.15
C ILE A 57 8.24 -19.20 0.95
N PRO A 58 7.77 -19.97 1.96
CA PRO A 58 6.90 -19.48 3.03
C PRO A 58 7.41 -18.24 3.75
N GLU A 59 8.72 -18.19 4.02
CA GLU A 59 9.39 -17.07 4.67
C GLU A 59 9.28 -15.79 3.84
N ILE A 60 9.39 -15.89 2.52
CA ILE A 60 9.29 -14.75 1.60
C ILE A 60 7.85 -14.27 1.51
N GLN A 61 6.87 -15.17 1.50
CA GLN A 61 5.45 -14.80 1.55
C GLN A 61 5.09 -14.07 2.84
N ALA A 62 5.55 -14.58 3.98
CA ALA A 62 5.38 -13.93 5.28
C ALA A 62 6.03 -12.54 5.29
N LEU A 63 7.27 -12.43 4.79
CA LEU A 63 7.98 -11.16 4.70
C LEU A 63 7.26 -10.17 3.78
N GLY A 64 6.71 -10.61 2.65
CA GLY A 64 5.90 -9.79 1.75
C GLY A 64 4.72 -9.14 2.48
N ALA A 65 3.92 -9.94 3.18
CA ALA A 65 2.77 -9.44 3.95
C ALA A 65 3.19 -8.50 5.11
N ILE A 66 4.34 -8.75 5.75
CA ILE A 66 4.88 -7.85 6.78
C ILE A 66 5.31 -6.52 6.16
N VAL A 67 6.05 -6.54 5.04
CA VAL A 67 6.49 -5.34 4.31
C VAL A 67 5.28 -4.55 3.80
N SER A 68 4.24 -5.24 3.34
CA SER A 68 2.96 -4.64 2.98
C SER A 68 2.29 -3.92 4.15
N THR A 69 2.29 -4.54 5.33
CA THR A 69 1.78 -3.91 6.56
C THR A 69 2.61 -2.67 6.93
N ILE A 70 3.93 -2.75 6.82
CA ILE A 70 4.82 -1.60 7.03
C ILE A 70 4.51 -0.49 6.02
N ALA A 71 4.23 -0.83 4.75
CA ALA A 71 3.91 0.13 3.70
C ALA A 71 2.75 1.05 4.11
N ILE A 72 1.62 0.47 4.55
CA ILE A 72 0.46 1.26 4.96
C ILE A 72 0.72 2.05 6.25
N MET A 73 1.45 1.49 7.21
CA MET A 73 1.82 2.20 8.44
C MET A 73 2.69 3.42 8.16
N VAL A 74 3.69 3.29 7.29
CA VAL A 74 4.58 4.38 6.89
C VAL A 74 3.82 5.46 6.11
N MET A 75 2.87 5.08 5.25
CA MET A 75 1.98 6.06 4.59
C MET A 75 1.13 6.80 5.60
N THR A 76 0.49 6.10 6.54
CA THR A 76 -0.35 6.71 7.56
C THR A 76 0.45 7.69 8.42
N HIS A 77 1.65 7.32 8.85
CA HIS A 77 2.55 8.22 9.54
C HIS A 77 2.85 9.47 8.69
N GLY A 78 3.13 9.30 7.40
CA GLY A 78 3.36 10.41 6.47
C GLY A 78 2.18 11.37 6.35
N PHE A 79 0.95 10.86 6.26
CA PHE A 79 -0.23 11.73 6.23
C PHE A 79 -0.50 12.41 7.57
N MET A 80 -0.28 11.74 8.71
CA MET A 80 -0.39 12.37 10.03
C MET A 80 0.57 13.55 10.16
N GLU A 81 1.82 13.34 9.75
CA GLU A 81 2.85 14.36 9.73
C GLU A 81 2.51 15.53 8.80
N TYR A 82 2.03 15.23 7.59
CA TYR A 82 1.58 16.27 6.67
C TYR A 82 0.41 17.07 7.26
N TYR A 83 -0.51 16.42 7.97
CA TYR A 83 -1.60 17.10 8.65
C TYR A 83 -1.10 18.07 9.72
N VAL A 84 -0.15 17.66 10.56
CA VAL A 84 0.47 18.55 11.56
C VAL A 84 1.20 19.71 10.87
N PHE A 85 1.98 19.43 9.83
CA PHE A 85 2.69 20.44 9.04
C PHE A 85 1.72 21.46 8.44
N SER A 86 0.59 21.03 7.89
CA SER A 86 -0.41 21.93 7.28
C SER A 86 -1.04 22.91 8.27
N ARG A 87 -0.91 22.65 9.58
CA ARG A 87 -1.46 23.49 10.65
C ARG A 87 -0.40 24.34 11.38
N THR A 88 0.83 23.85 11.46
CA THR A 88 1.90 24.44 12.27
C THR A 88 3.00 25.08 11.42
N LEU A 89 3.14 24.66 10.15
CA LEU A 89 4.27 24.95 9.27
C LEU A 89 5.62 24.44 9.79
N GLU A 90 5.62 23.61 10.84
CA GLU A 90 6.82 23.02 11.40
C GLU A 90 7.12 21.67 10.74
N LEU A 91 8.35 21.51 10.26
CA LEU A 91 8.88 20.25 9.74
C LEU A 91 10.00 19.78 10.66
N GLU A 92 9.71 18.77 11.47
CA GLU A 92 10.71 18.17 12.35
C GLU A 92 11.39 16.98 11.69
N GLY A 93 12.72 16.98 11.61
CA GLY A 93 13.50 15.78 11.27
C GLY A 93 14.04 15.72 9.84
N ASN A 94 14.71 14.60 9.54
CA ASN A 94 15.49 14.41 8.31
C ASN A 94 14.92 13.27 7.47
N LYS A 95 14.91 13.41 6.13
CA LYS A 95 14.57 12.34 5.19
C LYS A 95 15.35 11.06 5.46
N ALA A 96 16.64 11.19 5.80
CA ALA A 96 17.50 10.06 6.11
C ALA A 96 16.94 9.21 7.24
N HIS A 97 16.33 9.81 8.27
CA HIS A 97 15.73 9.07 9.37
C HIS A 97 14.50 8.27 8.96
N VAL A 98 13.71 8.78 8.00
CA VAL A 98 12.56 8.03 7.45
C VAL A 98 13.05 6.78 6.72
N PHE A 99 14.04 6.93 5.83
CA PHE A 99 14.62 5.80 5.09
C PHE A 99 15.30 4.80 6.02
N LEU A 100 16.16 5.26 6.93
CA LEU A 100 16.88 4.40 7.88
C LEU A 100 15.93 3.72 8.86
N GLY A 101 14.94 4.44 9.40
CA GLY A 101 13.95 3.88 10.30
C GLY A 101 13.11 2.80 9.62
N THR A 102 12.61 3.07 8.42
CA THR A 102 11.85 2.10 7.63
C THR A 102 12.70 0.89 7.27
N GLY A 103 13.94 1.11 6.82
CA GLY A 103 14.90 0.05 6.50
C GLY A 103 15.25 -0.81 7.72
N LEU A 104 15.41 -0.20 8.90
CA LEU A 104 15.69 -0.91 10.14
C LEU A 104 14.51 -1.78 10.58
N VAL A 105 13.27 -1.28 10.46
CA VAL A 105 12.07 -2.08 10.74
C VAL A 105 11.97 -3.26 9.77
N ILE A 106 12.22 -3.05 8.48
CA ILE A 106 12.22 -4.14 7.48
C ILE A 106 13.32 -5.16 7.79
N ALA A 107 14.54 -4.70 8.11
CA ALA A 107 15.65 -5.58 8.47
C ALA A 107 15.37 -6.36 9.76
N GLY A 108 14.79 -5.72 10.78
CA GLY A 108 14.34 -6.38 12.00
C GLY A 108 13.27 -7.44 11.72
N SER A 109 12.30 -7.15 10.86
CA SER A 109 11.28 -8.11 10.42
C SER A 109 11.88 -9.29 9.66
N LEU A 110 12.88 -9.04 8.79
CA LEU A 110 13.60 -10.11 8.10
C LEU A 110 14.33 -11.03 9.09
N ILE A 111 15.07 -10.47 10.04
CA ILE A 111 15.76 -11.24 11.08
C ILE A 111 14.75 -12.05 11.89
N PHE A 112 13.62 -11.43 12.26
CA PHE A 112 12.56 -12.11 12.99
C PHE A 112 12.02 -13.33 12.23
N VAL A 113 11.76 -13.20 10.93
CA VAL A 113 11.30 -14.34 10.10
C VAL A 113 12.38 -15.43 10.01
N LEU A 114 13.65 -15.06 9.84
CA LEU A 114 14.76 -16.02 9.69
C LEU A 114 15.12 -16.79 10.96
N VAL A 115 14.92 -16.20 12.14
CA VAL A 115 15.23 -16.84 13.44
C VAL A 115 14.11 -17.79 13.88
N ASN A 116 12.88 -17.54 13.43
CA ASN A 116 11.73 -18.37 13.77
C ASN A 116 11.59 -19.58 12.83
N PRO A 117 10.85 -20.63 13.25
CA PRO A 117 10.55 -21.76 12.39
C PRO A 117 9.80 -21.34 11.12
N THR A 118 10.03 -22.08 10.02
CA THR A 118 9.31 -21.91 8.75
C THR A 118 7.79 -21.80 8.99
N PRO A 119 7.14 -20.73 8.50
CA PRO A 119 5.70 -20.54 8.67
C PRO A 119 4.90 -21.69 8.04
N SER A 120 3.96 -22.25 8.81
CA SER A 120 2.98 -23.19 8.26
C SER A 120 1.97 -22.47 7.37
N ALA A 121 1.26 -23.21 6.49
CA ALA A 121 0.19 -22.65 5.66
C ALA A 121 -0.85 -21.87 6.48
N ARG A 122 -1.24 -22.40 7.65
CA ARG A 122 -2.17 -21.72 8.57
C ARG A 122 -1.60 -20.42 9.12
N THR A 123 -0.29 -20.37 9.38
CA THR A 123 0.38 -19.15 9.84
C THR A 123 0.37 -18.09 8.75
N LEU A 124 0.63 -18.47 7.50
CA LEU A 124 0.58 -17.57 6.35
C LEU A 124 -0.83 -17.00 6.12
N GLU A 125 -1.87 -17.82 6.25
CA GLU A 125 -3.27 -17.35 6.20
C GLU A 125 -3.53 -16.29 7.28
N ILE A 126 -3.13 -16.54 8.52
CA ILE A 126 -3.33 -15.61 9.63
C ILE A 126 -2.58 -14.29 9.39
N ILE A 127 -1.32 -14.36 8.95
CA ILE A 127 -0.53 -13.18 8.59
C ILE A 127 -1.23 -12.40 7.47
N GLY A 128 -1.74 -13.09 6.44
CA GLY A 128 -2.48 -12.48 5.35
C GLY A 128 -3.76 -11.77 5.80
N VAL A 129 -4.53 -12.37 6.73
CA VAL A 129 -5.73 -11.74 7.30
C VAL A 129 -5.37 -10.48 8.09
N ILE A 130 -4.32 -10.55 8.92
CA ILE A 130 -3.83 -9.41 9.71
C ILE A 130 -3.38 -8.27 8.80
N GLU A 131 -2.60 -8.58 7.76
CA GLU A 131 -2.13 -7.61 6.76
C GLU A 131 -3.31 -6.88 6.11
N LYS A 132 -4.29 -7.60 5.57
CA LYS A 132 -5.45 -6.97 4.90
C LYS A 132 -6.34 -6.21 5.87
N ALA A 133 -6.51 -6.70 7.11
CA ALA A 133 -7.23 -5.97 8.15
C ALA A 133 -6.58 -4.62 8.44
N ASN A 134 -5.25 -4.58 8.58
CA ASN A 134 -4.51 -3.33 8.74
C ASN A 134 -4.74 -2.39 7.56
N TRP A 135 -4.68 -2.88 6.32
CA TRP A 135 -5.01 -2.08 5.15
C TRP A 135 -6.41 -1.49 5.18
N VAL A 136 -7.42 -2.30 5.53
CA VAL A 136 -8.82 -1.86 5.59
C VAL A 136 -9.00 -0.73 6.60
N PHE A 137 -8.52 -0.92 7.83
CA PHE A 137 -8.67 0.09 8.89
C PHE A 137 -7.85 1.34 8.61
N LEU A 138 -6.58 1.20 8.25
CA LEU A 138 -5.70 2.34 7.99
C LEU A 138 -6.08 3.10 6.72
N SER A 139 -6.71 2.44 5.73
CA SER A 139 -7.27 3.16 4.56
C SER A 139 -8.38 4.11 4.98
N ILE A 140 -9.28 3.71 5.90
CA ILE A 140 -10.32 4.60 6.43
C ILE A 140 -9.70 5.78 7.17
N ILE A 141 -8.70 5.53 8.02
CA ILE A 141 -7.99 6.58 8.75
C ILE A 141 -7.31 7.55 7.78
N ASN A 142 -6.63 7.03 6.76
CA ASN A 142 -5.97 7.84 5.75
C ASN A 142 -6.98 8.69 4.96
N ILE A 143 -8.13 8.14 4.57
CA ILE A 143 -9.20 8.89 3.90
C ILE A 143 -9.62 10.10 4.75
N ASP A 144 -9.89 9.90 6.04
CA ASP A 144 -10.26 11.00 6.93
C ASP A 144 -9.12 12.02 7.11
N MET A 145 -7.89 11.55 7.29
CA MET A 145 -6.71 12.40 7.45
C MET A 145 -6.47 13.27 6.21
N ILE A 146 -6.48 12.65 5.03
CA ILE A 146 -6.30 13.31 3.74
C ILE A 146 -7.41 14.32 3.49
N ARG A 147 -8.66 13.99 3.84
CA ARG A 147 -9.78 14.94 3.75
C ARG A 147 -9.54 16.18 4.62
N LYS A 148 -9.04 16.01 5.84
CA LYS A 148 -8.68 17.13 6.72
C LYS A 148 -7.54 17.96 6.16
N ILE A 149 -6.50 17.32 5.62
CA ILE A 149 -5.40 18.01 4.93
C ILE A 149 -5.92 18.81 3.74
N TYR A 150 -6.77 18.21 2.90
CA TYR A 150 -7.38 18.86 1.74
C TYR A 150 -8.07 20.17 2.14
N PHE A 151 -8.85 20.17 3.22
CA PHE A 151 -9.50 21.40 3.69
C PHE A 151 -8.50 22.48 4.15
N ASN A 152 -7.37 22.09 4.75
CA ASN A 152 -6.33 23.03 5.17
C ASN A 152 -5.57 23.63 3.96
N VAL A 153 -5.42 22.86 2.87
CA VAL A 153 -4.63 23.27 1.69
C VAL A 153 -5.49 23.53 0.46
N LYS A 154 -6.81 23.67 0.59
CA LYS A 154 -7.78 23.66 -0.53
C LYS A 154 -7.46 24.69 -1.62
N ASP A 155 -6.93 25.84 -1.22
CA ASP A 155 -6.63 26.98 -2.09
C ASP A 155 -5.24 26.88 -2.75
N THR A 156 -4.49 25.81 -2.48
CA THR A 156 -3.17 25.57 -3.08
C THR A 156 -3.26 24.74 -4.36
N PRO A 157 -2.30 24.86 -5.29
CA PRO A 157 -2.27 24.05 -6.52
C PRO A 157 -2.23 22.53 -6.28
N ILE A 158 -1.72 22.09 -5.12
CA ILE A 158 -1.56 20.68 -4.77
C ILE A 158 -2.82 20.04 -4.18
N SER A 159 -3.88 20.83 -3.88
CA SER A 159 -5.10 20.32 -3.21
C SER A 159 -5.79 19.20 -3.99
N ARG A 160 -5.79 19.28 -5.32
CA ARG A 160 -6.34 18.22 -6.20
C ARG A 160 -5.58 16.91 -6.09
N GLY A 161 -4.28 16.95 -5.76
CA GLY A 161 -3.49 15.75 -5.49
C GLY A 161 -3.97 15.03 -4.23
N PHE A 162 -4.38 15.76 -3.19
CA PHE A 162 -4.96 15.16 -1.99
C PHE A 162 -6.32 14.51 -2.26
N LEU A 163 -7.17 15.11 -3.10
CA LEU A 163 -8.40 14.44 -3.54
C LEU A 163 -8.11 13.14 -4.30
N ALA A 164 -7.06 13.12 -5.12
CA ALA A 164 -6.63 11.90 -5.80
C ALA A 164 -6.14 10.84 -4.80
N PHE A 165 -5.44 11.22 -3.73
CA PHE A 165 -5.11 10.30 -2.63
C PHE A 165 -6.34 9.74 -1.91
N VAL A 166 -7.41 10.52 -1.71
CA VAL A 166 -8.68 9.96 -1.20
C VAL A 166 -9.20 8.85 -2.11
N ALA A 167 -9.23 9.09 -3.43
CA ALA A 167 -9.65 8.09 -4.40
C ALA A 167 -8.77 6.83 -4.36
N ILE A 168 -7.44 7.00 -4.26
CA ILE A 168 -6.49 5.89 -4.10
C ILE A 168 -6.86 5.03 -2.90
N PHE A 169 -7.06 5.61 -1.72
CA PHE A 169 -7.38 4.83 -0.52
C PHE A 169 -8.77 4.19 -0.56
N VAL A 170 -9.72 4.79 -1.28
CA VAL A 170 -11.02 4.13 -1.57
C VAL A 170 -10.81 2.89 -2.43
N PHE A 171 -9.99 2.97 -3.48
CA PHE A 171 -9.70 1.82 -4.34
C PHE A 171 -8.89 0.73 -3.62
N ILE A 172 -7.93 1.11 -2.79
CA ILE A 172 -7.18 0.19 -1.92
C ILE A 172 -8.11 -0.46 -0.89
N PHE A 173 -9.02 0.30 -0.29
CA PHE A 173 -10.03 -0.24 0.63
C PHE A 173 -10.90 -1.30 -0.05
N LEU A 174 -11.37 -1.03 -1.28
CA LEU A 174 -12.14 -2.01 -2.05
C LEU A 174 -11.30 -3.25 -2.40
N TRP A 175 -10.04 -3.03 -2.81
CA TRP A 175 -9.11 -4.10 -3.13
C TRP A 175 -8.85 -5.01 -1.92
N LYS A 176 -8.32 -4.45 -0.84
CA LYS A 176 -7.91 -5.19 0.36
C LYS A 176 -9.09 -5.68 1.18
N GLY A 177 -10.18 -4.91 1.24
CA GLY A 177 -11.41 -5.29 1.92
C GLY A 177 -12.12 -6.47 1.27
N SER A 178 -12.15 -6.54 -0.06
CA SER A 178 -12.74 -7.70 -0.76
C SER A 178 -11.89 -8.96 -0.61
N GLN A 179 -10.55 -8.84 -0.63
CA GLN A 179 -9.65 -9.96 -0.33
C GLN A 179 -9.80 -10.44 1.12
N LEU A 180 -9.87 -9.53 2.09
CA LEU A 180 -10.11 -9.84 3.50
C LEU A 180 -11.45 -10.57 3.67
N TYR A 181 -12.50 -10.10 3.00
CA TYR A 181 -13.82 -10.72 3.05
C TYR A 181 -13.80 -12.17 2.52
N ILE A 182 -13.05 -12.43 1.44
CA ILE A 182 -12.86 -13.79 0.92
C ILE A 182 -12.17 -14.68 1.96
N GLU A 183 -11.13 -14.18 2.63
CA GLU A 183 -10.34 -14.97 3.59
C GLU A 183 -11.09 -15.22 4.91
N VAL A 184 -11.77 -14.22 5.46
CA VAL A 184 -12.48 -14.33 6.74
C VAL A 184 -13.66 -15.29 6.66
N TYR A 185 -14.38 -15.29 5.54
CA TYR A 185 -15.54 -16.17 5.32
C TYR A 185 -15.19 -17.45 4.57
N ASP A 186 -13.91 -17.68 4.30
CA ASP A 186 -13.41 -18.81 3.51
C ASP A 186 -14.21 -19.02 2.20
N LEU A 187 -14.49 -17.93 1.49
CA LEU A 187 -15.36 -17.97 0.30
C LEU A 187 -14.75 -18.76 -0.86
N ARG A 188 -13.45 -19.06 -0.81
CA ARG A 188 -12.79 -19.91 -1.81
C ARG A 188 -13.27 -21.35 -1.73
N THR A 189 -13.36 -21.91 -0.53
CA THR A 189 -13.88 -23.28 -0.34
C THR A 189 -15.38 -23.32 -0.58
N LEU A 190 -16.08 -22.25 -0.19
CA LEU A 190 -17.53 -22.11 -0.36
C LEU A 190 -17.95 -21.51 -1.71
N ALA A 191 -17.06 -21.47 -2.70
CA ALA A 191 -17.33 -20.83 -3.99
C ALA A 191 -18.48 -21.50 -4.76
N VAL A 192 -18.69 -22.80 -4.55
CA VAL A 192 -19.80 -23.56 -5.17
C VAL A 192 -21.14 -23.20 -4.53
N ASP A 193 -21.16 -23.01 -3.21
CA ASP A 193 -22.39 -22.72 -2.45
C ASP A 193 -22.77 -21.24 -2.51
N TYR A 194 -21.78 -20.34 -2.60
CA TYR A 194 -21.97 -18.89 -2.66
C TYR A 194 -21.23 -18.23 -3.84
N PRO A 195 -21.51 -18.65 -5.09
CA PRO A 195 -20.74 -18.22 -6.26
C PRO A 195 -20.83 -16.72 -6.50
N PHE A 196 -22.00 -16.11 -6.25
CA PHE A 196 -22.17 -14.66 -6.39
C PHE A 196 -21.26 -13.88 -5.43
N ARG A 197 -21.17 -14.30 -4.15
CA ARG A 197 -20.36 -13.61 -3.13
C ARG A 197 -18.88 -13.68 -3.48
N TYR A 198 -18.41 -14.88 -3.82
CA TYR A 198 -17.02 -15.08 -4.24
C TYR A 198 -16.68 -14.27 -5.50
N ASN A 199 -17.49 -14.39 -6.56
CA ASN A 199 -17.23 -13.72 -7.84
C ASN A 199 -17.27 -12.19 -7.70
N LEU A 200 -18.25 -11.65 -6.97
CA LEU A 200 -18.32 -10.21 -6.72
C LEU A 200 -17.07 -9.72 -5.98
N SER A 201 -16.68 -10.40 -4.90
CA SER A 201 -15.48 -10.02 -4.15
C SER A 201 -14.21 -10.13 -4.99
N ALA A 202 -14.07 -11.18 -5.82
CA ALA A 202 -12.93 -11.33 -6.71
C ALA A 202 -12.87 -10.22 -7.77
N VAL A 203 -14.01 -9.84 -8.35
CA VAL A 203 -14.10 -8.73 -9.32
C VAL A 203 -13.76 -7.39 -8.65
N VAL A 204 -14.32 -7.12 -7.47
CA VAL A 204 -14.04 -5.90 -6.69
C VAL A 204 -12.57 -5.82 -6.31
N ALA A 205 -11.94 -6.96 -5.94
CA ALA A 205 -10.51 -7.03 -5.65
C ALA A 205 -9.68 -6.60 -6.86
N ASN A 206 -9.96 -7.18 -8.03
CA ASN A 206 -9.22 -6.91 -9.25
C ASN A 206 -9.42 -5.48 -9.76
N LEU A 207 -10.66 -4.98 -9.75
CA LEU A 207 -10.96 -3.61 -10.15
C LEU A 207 -10.36 -2.59 -9.18
N GLY A 208 -10.47 -2.82 -7.87
CA GLY A 208 -9.84 -1.98 -6.85
C GLY A 208 -8.33 -1.88 -7.04
N ASN A 209 -7.66 -3.01 -7.26
CA ASN A 209 -6.22 -3.04 -7.52
C ASN A 209 -5.84 -2.26 -8.79
N LEU A 210 -6.56 -2.51 -9.90
CA LEU A 210 -6.32 -1.82 -11.15
C LEU A 210 -6.49 -0.31 -11.01
N LEU A 211 -7.61 0.14 -10.44
CA LEU A 211 -7.90 1.56 -10.25
C LEU A 211 -6.92 2.22 -9.28
N ALA A 212 -6.50 1.52 -8.21
CA ALA A 212 -5.46 1.98 -7.31
C ALA A 212 -4.14 2.20 -8.07
N SER A 213 -3.67 1.21 -8.84
CA SER A 213 -2.39 1.30 -9.57
C SER A 213 -2.33 2.50 -10.52
N VAL A 214 -3.39 2.72 -11.30
CA VAL A 214 -3.50 3.84 -12.24
C VAL A 214 -3.55 5.16 -11.49
N THR A 215 -4.35 5.24 -10.43
CA THR A 215 -4.54 6.49 -9.69
C THR A 215 -3.29 6.88 -8.91
N VAL A 216 -2.55 5.92 -8.34
CA VAL A 216 -1.25 6.17 -7.68
C VAL A 216 -0.25 6.75 -8.68
N GLY A 217 -0.05 6.08 -9.82
CA GLY A 217 0.86 6.57 -10.85
C GLY A 217 0.47 7.96 -11.36
N GLY A 218 -0.81 8.16 -11.69
CA GLY A 218 -1.33 9.45 -12.15
C GLY A 218 -1.16 10.57 -11.11
N THR A 219 -1.41 10.28 -9.83
CA THR A 219 -1.28 11.26 -8.74
C THR A 219 0.16 11.70 -8.55
N PHE A 220 1.11 10.76 -8.52
CA PHE A 220 2.52 11.13 -8.37
C PHE A 220 3.08 11.85 -9.58
N LEU A 221 2.68 11.48 -10.81
CA LEU A 221 3.05 12.24 -12.01
C LEU A 221 2.49 13.66 -11.98
N TYR A 222 1.23 13.83 -11.56
CA TYR A 222 0.60 15.14 -11.40
C TYR A 222 1.34 16.00 -10.37
N LEU A 223 1.63 15.45 -9.19
CA LEU A 223 2.36 16.15 -8.14
C LEU A 223 3.80 16.46 -8.54
N ALA A 224 4.49 15.53 -9.22
CA ALA A 224 5.85 15.75 -9.73
C ALA A 224 5.93 16.94 -10.68
N ARG A 225 4.87 17.19 -11.46
CA ARG A 225 4.80 18.34 -12.36
C ARG A 225 4.57 19.66 -11.62
N LEU A 226 3.85 19.64 -10.50
CA LEU A 226 3.51 20.85 -9.74
C LEU A 226 4.58 21.29 -8.75
N LEU A 227 5.39 20.33 -8.26
CA LEU A 227 6.38 20.56 -7.21
C LEU A 227 7.82 20.66 -7.74
N ARG A 228 7.98 20.63 -9.06
CA ARG A 228 9.19 21.05 -9.77
C ARG A 228 9.06 22.51 -10.17
#